data_AF-A0A2I1JY64-F1
#
_entry.id   AF-A0A2I1JY64-F1
#
_cell.length_a   1.000
_cell.length_b   1.000
_cell.length_c   1.000
_cell.angle_alpha   90.00
_cell.angle_beta   90.00
_cell.angle_gamma   90.00
#
_symmetry.space_group_name_H-M   'P 1'
#
loop_
_entity.id
_entity.type
_entity.pdbx_description
1 polymer ?
#
loop_
_entity_poly.entity_id
_entity_poly.type
_entity_poly.pdbx_seq_one_letter_code
_entity_poly.pdbx_strand_id
1 'polypeptide(L)'
;MQESIEFLKNHHDQLDTFTKAVAKVHGNHHPEVIEVRKIYQQIDQKLNGGVDNLDAEFDSLRKVTSNYEIPDDACEAFSTVYQVLHQADTLRNKK
;
A
#
# COMPACT_ATOMS: atom_id res chain seq x y z
N MET A 1 -5.19 13.24 8.33
CA MET A 1 -6.18 12.41 7.60
C MET A 1 -6.42 12.89 6.16
N GLN A 2 -6.78 14.16 5.91
CA GLN A 2 -6.93 14.64 4.51
C GLN A 2 -5.61 14.57 3.71
N GLU A 3 -4.47 14.92 4.33
CA GLU A 3 -3.15 14.86 3.71
C GLU A 3 -2.77 13.45 3.20
N SER A 4 -3.06 12.40 3.98
CA SER A 4 -2.80 11.01 3.55
C SER A 4 -3.68 10.58 2.38
N ILE A 5 -4.92 11.08 2.30
CA ILE A 5 -5.84 10.76 1.20
C ILE A 5 -5.40 11.43 -0.09
N GLU A 6 -5.04 12.71 -0.02
CA GLU A 6 -4.48 13.44 -1.16
C GLU A 6 -3.17 12.79 -1.65
N PHE A 7 -2.30 12.39 -0.70
CA PHE A 7 -1.08 11.67 -1.02
C PHE A 7 -1.35 10.35 -1.78
N LEU A 8 -2.31 9.54 -1.31
CA LEU A 8 -2.71 8.30 -1.99
C LEU A 8 -3.26 8.57 -3.40
N LYS A 9 -4.10 9.58 -3.56
CA LYS A 9 -4.65 9.97 -4.88
C LYS A 9 -3.55 10.39 -5.86
N ASN A 10 -2.56 11.16 -5.38
CA ASN A 10 -1.44 11.61 -6.21
C ASN A 10 -0.50 10.47 -6.64
N HIS A 11 -0.49 9.35 -5.91
CA HIS A 11 0.32 8.16 -6.21
C HIS A 11 -0.51 6.99 -6.79
N HIS A 12 -1.78 7.22 -7.14
CA HIS A 12 -2.71 6.17 -7.55
C HIS A 12 -2.17 5.32 -8.73
N ASP A 13 -1.74 5.95 -9.82
CA ASP A 13 -1.24 5.24 -11.01
C ASP A 13 0.01 4.41 -10.71
N GLN A 14 0.90 4.95 -9.87
CA GLN A 14 2.12 4.27 -9.46
C GLN A 14 1.80 3.06 -8.57
N LEU A 15 0.97 3.25 -7.55
CA LEU A 15 0.56 2.18 -6.65
C LEU A 15 -0.22 1.10 -7.39
N ASP A 16 -1.14 1.45 -8.30
CA ASP A 16 -1.88 0.46 -9.08
C ASP A 16 -0.95 -0.39 -9.95
N THR A 17 -0.07 0.29 -10.69
CA THR A 17 0.87 -0.37 -11.60
C THR A 17 1.83 -1.29 -10.82
N PHE A 18 2.45 -0.77 -9.77
CA PHE A 18 3.49 -1.50 -9.06
C PHE A 18 2.94 -2.61 -8.17
N THR A 19 1.86 -2.39 -7.42
CA THR A 19 1.26 -3.47 -6.62
C THR A 19 0.81 -4.62 -7.52
N LYS A 20 0.28 -4.34 -8.72
CA LYS A 20 -0.10 -5.38 -9.69
C LYS A 20 1.11 -6.12 -10.24
N ALA A 21 2.16 -5.40 -10.64
CA ALA A 21 3.38 -5.99 -11.19
C ALA A 21 4.11 -6.85 -10.15
N VAL A 22 4.29 -6.33 -8.94
CA VAL A 22 4.98 -7.00 -7.84
C VAL A 22 4.20 -8.25 -7.40
N ALA A 23 2.89 -8.17 -7.21
CA ALA A 23 2.07 -9.35 -6.89
C ALA A 23 2.16 -10.44 -7.97
N LYS A 24 2.23 -10.04 -9.26
CA LYS A 24 2.34 -10.99 -10.37
C LYS A 24 3.70 -11.69 -10.44
N VAL A 25 4.79 -10.96 -10.22
CA VAL A 25 6.15 -11.48 -10.41
C VAL A 25 6.70 -12.11 -9.12
N HIS A 26 6.46 -11.49 -7.98
CA HIS A 26 7.00 -11.91 -6.69
C HIS A 26 6.03 -12.72 -5.84
N GLY A 27 4.72 -12.73 -6.14
CA GLY A 27 3.70 -13.35 -5.29
C GLY A 27 3.87 -14.84 -4.98
N ASN A 28 4.65 -15.57 -5.79
CA ASN A 28 4.96 -16.98 -5.50
C ASN A 28 6.04 -17.15 -4.42
N HIS A 29 6.95 -16.18 -4.28
CA HIS A 29 8.00 -16.18 -3.25
C HIS A 29 7.59 -15.32 -2.04
N HIS A 30 6.90 -14.21 -2.31
CA HIS A 30 6.39 -13.23 -1.36
C HIS A 30 4.85 -13.21 -1.41
N PRO A 31 4.17 -14.18 -0.80
CA PRO A 31 2.69 -14.21 -0.82
C PRO A 31 2.08 -12.95 -0.18
N GLU A 32 2.80 -12.26 0.71
CA GLU A 32 2.36 -11.00 1.30
C GLU A 32 2.09 -9.91 0.26
N VAL A 33 2.82 -9.88 -0.87
CA VAL A 33 2.58 -8.84 -1.88
C VAL A 33 1.27 -9.03 -2.64
N ILE A 34 0.73 -10.25 -2.66
CA ILE A 34 -0.62 -10.54 -3.17
C ILE A 34 -1.65 -9.91 -2.22
N GLU A 35 -1.45 -10.03 -0.91
CA GLU A 35 -2.34 -9.43 0.10
C GLU A 35 -2.23 -7.90 0.08
N VAL A 36 -1.02 -7.34 -0.04
CA VAL A 36 -0.81 -5.89 -0.20
C VAL A 36 -1.59 -5.35 -1.40
N ARG A 37 -1.56 -6.06 -2.54
CA ARG A 37 -2.35 -5.67 -3.72
C ARG A 37 -3.85 -5.67 -3.42
N LYS A 38 -4.37 -6.70 -2.76
CA LYS A 38 -5.81 -6.77 -2.40
C LYS A 38 -6.21 -5.64 -1.45
N ILE A 39 -5.39 -5.34 -0.45
CA ILE A 39 -5.66 -4.27 0.51
C ILE A 39 -5.61 -2.91 -0.19
N TYR A 40 -4.64 -2.68 -1.08
CA TYR A 40 -4.60 -1.46 -1.89
C TYR A 40 -5.87 -1.29 -2.75
N GLN A 41 -6.38 -2.35 -3.37
CA GLN A 41 -7.63 -2.27 -4.13
C GLN A 41 -8.83 -1.90 -3.25
N GLN A 42 -8.86 -2.36 -1.99
CA GLN A 42 -9.90 -1.95 -1.03
C GLN A 42 -9.79 -0.47 -0.66
N ILE A 43 -8.56 0.03 -0.47
CA ILE A 43 -8.29 1.45 -0.24
C ILE A 43 -8.79 2.28 -1.43
N ASP A 44 -8.42 1.91 -2.66
CA ASP A 44 -8.84 2.60 -3.87
C ASP A 44 -10.38 2.62 -4.01
N GLN A 45 -11.04 1.47 -3.81
CA GLN A 45 -12.49 1.38 -3.86
C GLN A 45 -13.17 2.27 -2.82
N LYS A 46 -12.64 2.32 -1.58
CA LYS A 46 -13.17 3.20 -0.53
C LYS A 46 -13.02 4.67 -0.89
N LEU A 47 -11.84 5.09 -1.35
CA LEU A 47 -11.58 6.47 -1.73
C LEU A 47 -12.45 6.92 -2.92
N ASN A 48 -12.64 6.05 -3.91
CA ASN A 48 -13.55 6.29 -5.04
C ASN A 48 -15.03 6.34 -4.59
N GLY A 49 -15.38 5.64 -3.51
CA GLY A 49 -16.69 5.70 -2.87
C GLY A 49 -16.89 6.85 -1.87
N GLY A 50 -15.90 7.73 -1.70
CA GLY A 50 -15.95 8.84 -0.73
C GLY A 50 -15.82 8.41 0.74
N VAL A 51 -15.23 7.23 0.99
CA VAL A 51 -14.98 6.70 2.33
C VAL A 51 -13.54 6.99 2.74
N ASP A 52 -13.39 7.91 3.68
CA ASP A 52 -12.09 8.36 4.19
C ASP A 52 -11.55 7.49 5.35
N ASN A 53 -12.40 6.64 5.93
CA ASN A 53 -12.00 5.72 6.99
C ASN A 53 -11.27 4.49 6.41
N LEU A 54 -9.94 4.53 6.51
CA LEU A 54 -9.01 3.51 6.05
C LEU A 54 -8.28 2.79 7.20
N ASP A 55 -8.72 2.97 8.45
CA ASP A 55 -8.05 2.43 9.64
C ASP A 55 -7.76 0.93 9.52
N ALA A 56 -8.79 0.15 9.15
CA ALA A 56 -8.68 -1.30 9.02
C ALA A 56 -7.70 -1.75 7.92
N GLU A 57 -7.65 -1.03 6.80
CA GLU A 57 -6.76 -1.34 5.69
C GLU A 57 -5.30 -1.05 6.09
N PHE A 58 -5.04 0.07 6.75
CA PHE A 58 -3.70 0.41 7.23
C PHE A 58 -3.23 -0.52 8.36
N ASP A 59 -4.12 -0.95 9.26
CA ASP A 59 -3.82 -2.00 10.24
C ASP A 59 -3.46 -3.34 9.58
N SER A 60 -4.14 -3.68 8.51
CA SER A 60 -3.85 -4.89 7.74
C SER A 60 -2.53 -4.78 7.00
N LEU A 61 -2.25 -3.63 6.37
CA LEU A 61 -0.96 -3.35 5.72
C LEU A 61 0.19 -3.54 6.70
N ARG A 62 0.17 -2.88 7.86
CA ARG A 62 1.21 -3.03 8.89
C ARG A 62 1.46 -4.50 9.28
N LYS A 63 0.41 -5.31 9.39
CA LYS A 63 0.54 -6.73 9.75
C LYS A 63 1.15 -7.57 8.64
N VAL A 64 0.69 -7.41 7.40
CA VAL A 64 1.16 -8.26 6.29
C VAL A 64 2.55 -7.87 5.79
N THR A 65 2.94 -6.60 5.96
CA THR A 65 4.25 -6.09 5.52
C THR A 65 5.30 -6.05 6.64
N SER A 66 5.01 -6.59 7.83
CA SER A 66 5.87 -6.46 9.00
C SER A 66 6.28 -5.01 9.28
N ASN A 67 5.29 -4.10 9.29
CA ASN A 67 5.47 -2.65 9.37
C ASN A 67 6.29 -2.06 8.20
N TYR A 68 5.98 -2.49 6.98
CA TYR A 68 6.61 -2.02 5.74
C TYR A 68 8.11 -2.32 5.67
N GLU A 69 8.55 -3.41 6.30
CA GLU A 69 9.92 -3.89 6.19
C GLU A 69 10.21 -4.33 4.75
N ILE A 70 11.30 -3.84 4.18
CA ILE A 70 11.69 -4.12 2.80
C ILE A 70 12.60 -5.35 2.81
N PRO A 71 12.24 -6.45 2.11
CA PRO A 71 13.11 -7.62 1.98
C PRO A 71 14.43 -7.30 1.25
N ASP A 72 15.52 -8.00 1.60
CA ASP A 72 16.84 -7.83 0.96
C ASP A 72 16.84 -8.12 -0.54
N ASP A 73 15.94 -8.98 -1.03
CA ASP A 73 15.80 -9.34 -2.44
C ASP A 73 14.71 -8.54 -3.18
N ALA A 74 14.16 -7.50 -2.53
CA ALA A 74 13.15 -6.63 -3.14
C ALA A 74 13.73 -5.81 -4.30
N CYS A 75 13.02 -5.80 -5.43
CA CYS A 75 13.33 -4.89 -6.53
C CYS A 75 12.82 -3.47 -6.26
N GLU A 76 13.25 -2.49 -7.07
CA GLU A 76 12.87 -1.07 -6.90
C GLU A 76 11.34 -0.86 -6.85
N ALA A 77 10.57 -1.58 -7.68
CA ALA A 77 9.11 -1.46 -7.69
C ALA A 77 8.48 -1.98 -6.39
N PHE A 78 9.00 -3.07 -5.82
CA PHE A 78 8.56 -3.60 -4.53
C PHE A 78 8.86 -2.57 -3.43
N SER A 79 10.11 -2.14 -3.31
CA SER A 79 10.52 -1.14 -2.31
C SER A 79 9.69 0.13 -2.41
N THR A 80 9.41 0.61 -3.62
CA THR A 80 8.59 1.80 -3.85
C THR A 80 7.15 1.63 -3.33
N VAL A 81 6.52 0.47 -3.56
CA VAL A 81 5.17 0.19 -3.01
C VAL A 81 5.18 0.33 -1.49
N TYR A 82 6.15 -0.28 -0.82
CA TYR A 82 6.21 -0.26 0.65
C TYR A 82 6.51 1.14 1.18
N GLN A 83 7.43 1.87 0.54
CA GLN A 83 7.77 3.25 0.92
C GLN A 83 6.57 4.20 0.77
N VAL A 84 5.85 4.13 -0.36
CA VAL A 84 4.69 5.00 -0.59
C VAL A 84 3.57 4.68 0.39
N LEU A 85 3.25 3.39 0.60
CA LEU A 85 2.21 3.00 1.57
C LEU A 85 2.60 3.36 3.02
N HIS A 86 3.87 3.22 3.39
CA HIS A 86 4.38 3.63 4.69
C HIS A 86 4.31 5.15 4.90
N GLN A 87 4.61 5.92 3.85
CA GLN A 87 4.47 7.37 3.89
C GLN A 87 3.00 7.76 4.07
N ALA A 88 2.07 7.14 3.34
CA ALA A 88 0.64 7.35 3.52
C ALA A 88 0.18 7.04 4.95
N ASP A 89 0.66 5.93 5.54
CA ASP A 89 0.35 5.56 6.92
C ASP A 89 0.92 6.58 7.92
N THR A 90 2.15 7.03 7.70
CA THR A 90 2.79 8.07 8.53
C THR A 90 1.98 9.37 8.52
N LEU A 91 1.57 9.84 7.34
CA LEU A 91 0.73 11.05 7.20
C LEU A 91 -0.63 10.90 7.88
N ARG A 92 -1.14 9.67 7.97
CA ARG A 92 -2.41 9.38 8.65
C ARG A 92 -2.29 9.37 10.18
N ASN A 93 -1.14 8.94 10.71
CA ASN A 93 -0.85 8.86 12.14
C ASN A 93 -0.17 10.12 12.72
N LYS A 94 0.16 11.12 11.88
CA LYS A 94 0.58 12.44 12.35
C LYS A 94 -0.57 13.11 13.13
N LYS A 95 -0.28 13.54 14.36
CA LYS A 95 -1.18 14.33 15.21
C LYS A 95 -1.36 15.75 14.68
#